data_AF-A0A1H1I675-F1
#
_entry.id   AF-A0A1H1I675-F1
#
_cell.length_a   1.000
_cell.length_b   1.000
_cell.length_c   1.000
_cell.angle_alpha   90.00
_cell.angle_beta   90.00
_cell.angle_gamma   90.00
#
_symmetry.space_group_name_H-M   'P 1'
#
loop_
_entity.id
_entity.type
_entity.pdbx_description
1 polymer ?
#
loop_
_entity_poly.entity_id
_entity_poly.type
_entity_poly.pdbx_seq_one_letter_code
_entity_poly.pdbx_strand_id
1 'polypeptide(L)'
;MPILEDIDMPLAKGTILLHPERALLVFEGINHRIFIGQLCYLARNTSSPARKKQTFDEDSLSQERITAVRRIICILSDELEINYLRPITVRNHAQKIIEFLNWSDNNEKSSVLCDEAETEVALSIYFKLLNREVKVGLRKTNGTSDTQSTLKNFFTLFFENEDFGADLQPTKRDARDTKNSEIPRAHDQGIVIYWCQTWYKVITDLLLEFKSYPISIKSAPGHPDIVIHPLYYNEDANIVSGWDFKKCEVKSIKTLTLEYEENQGFNPLLQAKNSRASAIAMLREANSNRNSSIRMFHSAIAIYCFAALFFIELAMNLAQFLELPWSNELETNIDSGQILKQSLRRIKYRAKGRLVSFDVSLQFIPSLKLFLKLRKYILGGKKFPYLLVMLGRDNRPTKLNRDMFKMLEQRLREFGITLPHITSRQWRATKTHWVARNYGIPVAVDMAQHSLAVALKSYSSGTDTEHKSEMGVLYDAIDQIITRPRYSETGGKENGIGICKSFKQPEKIIDNPPVTPDCNSTEGCLFCNKHRAFSDEVDIRKILSCRFCVRLVSNRVRSMEHYEETYSPIIRRLDFLIEELRKREPALVAKVQEEVETTGELDPFWSNKLEMLIELGLA
;
A
#
# COMPACT_ATOMS: atom_id res chain seq x y z
N MET A 1 15.40 44.06 3.15
CA MET A 1 14.56 42.87 2.93
C MET A 1 13.14 43.33 2.72
N PRO A 2 12.62 43.20 1.49
CA PRO A 2 11.24 43.57 1.18
C PRO A 2 10.27 42.69 2.01
N ILE A 3 9.12 43.27 2.34
CA ILE A 3 8.01 42.53 2.96
C ILE A 3 7.50 41.56 1.89
N LEU A 4 7.60 40.26 2.15
CA LEU A 4 7.07 39.22 1.27
C LEU A 4 5.56 39.06 1.50
N GLU A 5 4.83 38.79 0.43
CA GLU A 5 3.36 38.69 0.44
C GLU A 5 2.94 37.25 0.16
N ASP A 6 2.20 36.63 1.08
CA ASP A 6 1.60 35.32 0.87
C ASP A 6 0.47 35.44 -0.17
N ILE A 7 0.59 34.68 -1.26
CA ILE A 7 -0.41 34.62 -2.34
C ILE A 7 -1.00 33.21 -2.38
N ASP A 8 -2.26 33.09 -1.96
CA ASP A 8 -3.00 31.84 -2.02
C ASP A 8 -3.31 31.46 -3.48
N MET A 9 -3.00 30.22 -3.85
CA MET A 9 -3.25 29.64 -5.18
C MET A 9 -4.43 28.66 -5.13
N PRO A 10 -5.37 28.71 -6.09
CA PRO A 10 -5.43 29.65 -7.22
C PRO A 10 -5.75 31.08 -6.78
N LEU A 11 -5.40 32.05 -7.63
CA LEU A 11 -5.76 33.45 -7.43
C LEU A 11 -7.29 33.58 -7.38
N ALA A 12 -7.81 34.36 -6.43
CA ALA A 12 -9.23 34.66 -6.40
C ALA A 12 -9.65 35.41 -7.68
N LYS A 13 -10.81 35.05 -8.23
CA LYS A 13 -11.32 35.64 -9.48
C LYS A 13 -11.33 37.18 -9.43
N GLY A 14 -10.67 37.81 -10.41
CA GLY A 14 -10.56 39.27 -10.50
C GLY A 14 -9.45 39.90 -9.66
N THR A 15 -8.60 39.10 -9.02
CA THR A 15 -7.43 39.61 -8.28
C THR A 15 -6.39 40.20 -9.23
N ILE A 16 -6.01 41.45 -9.01
CA ILE A 16 -4.89 42.09 -9.72
C ILE A 16 -3.67 42.03 -8.81
N LEU A 17 -2.64 41.30 -9.23
CA LEU A 17 -1.39 41.20 -8.48
C LEU A 17 -0.53 42.45 -8.68
N LEU A 18 -0.58 43.38 -7.71
CA LEU A 18 0.12 44.67 -7.78
C LEU A 18 1.64 44.52 -7.62
N HIS A 19 2.10 43.66 -6.71
CA HIS A 19 3.53 43.46 -6.39
C HIS A 19 4.03 42.02 -6.65
N PRO A 20 4.12 41.56 -7.92
CA PRO A 20 4.65 40.24 -8.26
C PRO A 20 6.04 39.97 -7.68
N GLU A 21 6.88 41.00 -7.54
CA GLU A 21 8.24 40.94 -6.98
C GLU A 21 8.29 40.53 -5.50
N ARG A 22 7.15 40.56 -4.80
CA ARG A 22 6.99 40.15 -3.39
C ARG A 22 6.28 38.82 -3.23
N ALA A 23 5.80 38.23 -4.32
CA ALA A 23 4.86 37.11 -4.29
C ALA A 23 5.48 35.80 -3.77
N LEU A 24 4.87 35.27 -2.71
CA LEU A 24 5.16 33.98 -2.10
C LEU A 24 3.96 33.05 -2.27
N LEU A 25 4.04 32.12 -3.21
CA LEU A 25 2.92 31.24 -3.55
C LEU A 25 2.67 30.21 -2.44
N VAL A 26 1.41 30.15 -2.00
CA VAL A 26 0.88 29.21 -1.02
C VAL A 26 -0.12 28.29 -1.71
N PHE A 27 0.07 26.99 -1.57
CA PHE A 27 -0.77 25.97 -2.19
C PHE A 27 -1.51 25.17 -1.12
N GLU A 28 -2.80 24.92 -1.32
CA GLU A 28 -3.61 24.18 -0.37
C GLU A 28 -3.01 22.79 -0.06
N GLY A 29 -2.88 22.48 1.24
CA GLY A 29 -2.36 21.19 1.72
C GLY A 29 -0.84 21.01 1.58
N ILE A 30 -0.08 22.06 1.28
CA ILE A 30 1.37 22.03 1.14
C ILE A 30 2.02 23.04 2.09
N ASN A 31 2.83 22.53 3.04
CA ASN A 31 3.45 23.38 4.06
C ASN A 31 4.60 24.26 3.54
N HIS A 32 5.20 23.90 2.41
CA HIS A 32 6.31 24.65 1.85
C HIS A 32 5.78 25.73 0.90
N ARG A 33 6.29 26.95 1.01
CA ARG A 33 5.92 28.09 0.13
C ARG A 33 6.91 28.20 -1.04
N ILE A 34 6.56 28.89 -2.12
CA ILE A 34 7.47 29.17 -3.24
C ILE A 34 7.60 30.69 -3.40
N PHE A 35 8.81 31.21 -3.22
CA PHE A 35 9.08 32.61 -3.52
C PHE A 35 9.28 32.78 -5.03
N ILE A 36 8.20 33.04 -5.77
CA ILE A 36 8.26 33.22 -7.23
C ILE A 36 8.69 34.65 -7.59
N GLY A 37 8.41 35.61 -6.72
CA GLY A 37 8.77 37.02 -6.90
C GLY A 37 10.27 37.27 -7.06
N GLN A 38 11.12 36.37 -6.55
CA GLN A 38 12.57 36.42 -6.79
C GLN A 38 12.92 36.55 -8.29
N LEU A 39 12.11 36.00 -9.19
CA LEU A 39 12.36 36.02 -10.63
C LEU A 39 12.28 37.44 -11.25
N CYS A 40 11.82 38.43 -10.50
CA CYS A 40 11.81 39.84 -10.93
C CYS A 40 13.21 40.49 -10.88
N TYR A 41 14.17 39.89 -10.19
CA TYR A 41 15.52 40.44 -9.98
C TYR A 41 16.55 39.69 -10.82
N LEU A 42 17.30 40.36 -11.69
CA LEU A 42 18.20 39.71 -12.65
C LEU A 42 19.47 39.13 -12.00
N ALA A 43 19.92 39.69 -10.87
CA ALA A 43 21.09 39.19 -10.13
C ALA A 43 20.64 38.45 -8.87
N ARG A 44 20.81 37.12 -8.86
CA ARG A 44 20.34 36.24 -7.77
C ARG A 44 21.42 35.25 -7.36
N ASN A 45 21.58 35.07 -6.05
CA ASN A 45 22.40 34.00 -5.52
C ASN A 45 21.58 32.71 -5.43
N THR A 46 21.86 31.78 -6.34
CA THR A 46 21.20 30.47 -6.41
C THR A 46 22.05 29.34 -5.83
N SER A 47 23.17 29.66 -5.17
CA SER A 47 24.21 28.71 -4.77
C SER A 47 23.85 27.85 -3.55
N SER A 48 22.72 28.11 -2.88
CA SER A 48 22.27 27.34 -1.72
C SER A 48 21.33 26.19 -2.13
N PRO A 49 21.77 24.91 -2.10
CA PRO A 49 20.92 23.77 -2.42
C PRO A 49 19.79 23.54 -1.41
N ALA A 50 19.94 24.06 -0.19
CA ALA A 50 18.93 23.94 0.87
C ALA A 50 17.74 24.90 0.71
N ARG A 51 17.75 25.81 -0.28
CA ARG A 51 16.70 26.82 -0.52
C ARG A 51 16.40 27.72 0.70
N LYS A 52 17.29 27.76 1.69
CA LYS A 52 17.10 28.47 2.98
C LYS A 52 17.52 29.94 2.95
N LYS A 53 18.31 30.36 1.95
CA LYS A 53 18.74 31.75 1.75
C LYS A 53 18.78 32.03 0.26
N GLN A 54 17.64 32.44 -0.31
CA GLN A 54 17.63 33.11 -1.60
C GLN A 54 17.94 34.58 -1.32
N THR A 55 19.05 35.08 -1.85
CA THR A 55 19.41 36.50 -1.78
C THR A 55 19.48 37.03 -3.20
N PHE A 56 18.80 38.11 -3.47
CA PHE A 56 18.79 38.81 -4.75
C PHE A 56 19.31 40.23 -4.52
N ASP A 57 19.91 40.81 -5.54
CA ASP A 57 20.30 42.22 -5.53
C ASP A 57 19.06 43.07 -5.78
N GLU A 58 18.68 43.91 -4.82
CA GLU A 58 17.49 44.78 -4.92
C GLU A 58 17.64 45.76 -6.11
N ASP A 59 18.87 46.14 -6.48
CA ASP A 59 19.16 47.04 -7.61
C ASP A 59 19.01 46.35 -8.98
N SER A 60 18.90 45.02 -9.00
CA SER A 60 18.74 44.23 -10.23
C SER A 60 17.29 44.02 -10.66
N LEU A 61 16.34 44.75 -10.05
CA LEU A 61 14.92 44.65 -10.35
C LEU A 61 14.63 45.04 -11.81
N SER A 62 13.94 44.16 -12.55
CA SER A 62 13.55 44.38 -13.94
C SER A 62 12.04 44.55 -14.08
N GLN A 63 11.62 45.67 -14.68
CA GLN A 63 10.21 45.99 -14.91
C GLN A 63 9.55 45.02 -15.92
N GLU A 64 10.31 44.57 -16.91
CA GLU A 64 9.85 43.54 -17.85
C GLU A 64 9.61 42.22 -17.14
N ARG A 65 10.53 41.82 -16.24
CA ARG A 65 10.37 40.60 -15.43
C ARG A 65 9.18 40.69 -14.48
N ILE A 66 8.87 41.85 -13.90
CA ILE A 66 7.64 42.03 -13.10
C ILE A 66 6.40 41.66 -13.93
N THR A 67 6.34 42.11 -15.18
CA THR A 67 5.23 41.82 -16.09
C THR A 67 5.18 40.34 -16.44
N ALA A 68 6.34 39.75 -16.75
CA ALA A 68 6.44 38.32 -17.05
C ALA A 68 6.07 37.44 -15.85
N VAL A 69 6.53 37.76 -14.64
CA VAL A 69 6.21 37.00 -13.41
C VAL A 69 4.74 37.10 -13.08
N ARG A 70 4.11 38.27 -13.26
CA ARG A 70 2.64 38.38 -13.13
C ARG A 70 1.93 37.41 -14.05
N ARG A 71 2.35 37.32 -15.31
CA ARG A 71 1.80 36.38 -16.30
C ARG A 71 2.05 34.91 -15.92
N ILE A 72 3.24 34.58 -15.41
CA ILE A 72 3.55 33.23 -14.90
C ILE A 72 2.55 32.84 -13.79
N ILE A 73 2.30 33.72 -12.83
CA ILE A 73 1.39 33.43 -11.72
C ILE A 73 -0.04 33.22 -12.22
N CYS A 74 -0.48 33.99 -13.22
CA CYS A 74 -1.79 33.79 -13.84
C CYS A 74 -1.89 32.42 -14.52
N ILE A 75 -0.89 32.03 -15.32
CA ILE A 75 -0.86 30.71 -15.98
C ILE A 75 -0.90 29.57 -14.95
N LEU A 76 -0.13 29.68 -13.86
CA LEU A 76 -0.15 28.69 -12.77
C LEU A 76 -1.50 28.65 -12.05
N SER A 77 -2.20 29.79 -11.95
CA SER A 77 -3.56 29.85 -11.41
C SER A 77 -4.56 29.14 -12.33
N ASP A 78 -4.47 29.39 -13.64
CA ASP A 78 -5.33 28.76 -14.64
C ASP A 78 -5.13 27.25 -14.72
N GLU A 79 -3.90 26.77 -14.51
CA GLU A 79 -3.63 25.33 -14.38
C GLU A 79 -4.43 24.68 -13.23
N LEU A 80 -4.71 25.39 -12.15
CA LEU A 80 -5.52 24.92 -11.03
C LEU A 80 -7.02 25.06 -11.29
N GLU A 81 -7.47 26.21 -11.81
CA GLU A 81 -8.90 26.50 -11.96
C GLU A 81 -9.52 25.90 -13.22
N ILE A 82 -8.82 25.98 -14.35
CA ILE A 82 -9.34 25.61 -15.67
C ILE A 82 -8.95 24.17 -15.99
N ASN A 83 -7.67 23.83 -15.81
CA ASN A 83 -7.15 22.49 -16.13
C ASN A 83 -7.35 21.49 -14.97
N TYR A 84 -7.87 21.93 -13.83
CA TYR A 84 -8.12 21.13 -12.63
C TYR A 84 -6.91 20.30 -12.17
N LEU A 85 -5.69 20.83 -12.39
CA LEU A 85 -4.48 20.16 -11.93
C LEU A 85 -4.40 20.19 -10.40
N ARG A 86 -3.75 19.16 -9.84
CA ARG A 86 -3.55 19.09 -8.38
C ARG A 86 -2.58 20.19 -7.93
N PRO A 87 -2.77 20.79 -6.74
CA PRO A 87 -1.84 21.81 -6.20
C PRO A 87 -0.36 21.39 -6.22
N ILE A 88 -0.08 20.12 -5.91
CA ILE A 88 1.29 19.59 -5.94
C ILE A 88 1.89 19.52 -7.34
N THR A 89 1.08 19.31 -8.38
CA THR A 89 1.53 19.26 -9.77
C THR A 89 1.93 20.66 -10.24
N VAL A 90 1.06 21.64 -10.03
CA VAL A 90 1.32 23.05 -10.39
C VAL A 90 2.51 23.61 -9.61
N ARG A 91 2.64 23.27 -8.33
CA ARG A 91 3.85 23.57 -7.54
C ARG A 91 5.11 23.03 -8.22
N ASN A 92 5.08 21.79 -8.71
CA ASN A 92 6.23 21.18 -9.38
C ASN A 92 6.51 21.85 -10.74
N HIS A 93 5.49 22.32 -11.46
CA HIS A 93 5.66 23.14 -12.66
C HIS A 93 6.38 24.46 -12.32
N ALA A 94 5.89 25.20 -11.33
CA ALA A 94 6.52 26.43 -10.85
C ALA A 94 7.99 26.22 -10.46
N GLN A 95 8.30 25.11 -9.79
CA GLN A 95 9.67 24.76 -9.42
C GLN A 95 10.58 24.54 -10.64
N LYS A 96 10.10 23.84 -11.67
CA LYS A 96 10.84 23.61 -12.92
C LYS A 96 11.08 24.91 -13.68
N ILE A 97 10.08 25.79 -13.73
CA ILE A 97 10.19 27.13 -14.34
C ILE A 97 11.27 27.93 -13.62
N ILE A 98 11.22 28.00 -12.28
CA ILE A 98 12.24 28.70 -11.46
C ILE A 98 13.63 28.12 -11.71
N GLU A 99 13.78 26.79 -11.77
CA GLU A 99 15.05 26.14 -12.03
C GLU A 99 15.62 26.49 -13.42
N PHE A 100 14.78 26.52 -14.45
CA PHE A 100 15.20 26.95 -15.78
C PHE A 100 15.60 28.43 -15.81
N LEU A 101 14.80 29.33 -15.25
CA LEU A 101 15.08 30.77 -15.27
C LEU A 101 16.33 31.12 -14.47
N ASN A 102 16.56 30.45 -13.34
CA ASN A 102 17.82 30.56 -12.60
C ASN A 102 19.02 30.07 -13.40
N TRP A 103 18.87 28.97 -14.14
CA TRP A 103 19.92 28.52 -15.05
C TRP A 103 20.17 29.55 -16.16
N SER A 104 19.12 30.11 -16.77
CA SER A 104 19.23 31.11 -17.84
C SER A 104 19.98 32.35 -17.38
N ASP A 105 19.60 32.92 -16.23
CA ASP A 105 20.23 34.13 -15.72
C ASP A 105 21.69 33.90 -15.32
N ASN A 106 22.03 32.72 -14.77
CA ASN A 106 23.41 32.33 -14.49
C ASN A 106 24.27 32.06 -15.74
N ASN A 107 23.65 31.96 -16.92
CA ASN A 107 24.33 31.73 -18.20
C ASN A 107 24.18 32.94 -19.14
N GLU A 108 23.97 34.14 -18.58
CA GLU A 108 23.85 35.40 -19.31
C GLU A 108 22.71 35.40 -20.34
N LYS A 109 21.61 34.70 -20.03
CA LYS A 109 20.38 34.63 -20.84
C LYS A 109 19.22 35.32 -20.14
N SER A 110 19.45 36.55 -19.69
CA SER A 110 18.49 37.31 -18.88
C SER A 110 17.27 37.82 -19.65
N SER A 111 17.29 37.83 -20.99
CA SER A 111 16.13 38.21 -21.83
C SER A 111 15.05 37.13 -21.94
N VAL A 112 15.27 35.94 -21.37
CA VAL A 112 14.26 34.87 -21.32
C VAL A 112 12.98 35.39 -20.67
N LEU A 113 11.82 35.10 -21.27
CA LEU A 113 10.47 35.68 -21.01
C LEU A 113 10.18 37.03 -21.66
N CYS A 114 11.20 37.84 -21.97
CA CYS A 114 11.02 39.15 -22.59
C CYS A 114 11.05 39.05 -24.12
N ASP A 115 11.89 38.15 -24.66
CA ASP A 115 12.01 37.87 -26.08
C ASP A 115 11.76 36.38 -26.37
N GLU A 116 10.86 36.10 -27.31
CA GLU A 116 10.44 34.73 -27.66
C GLU A 116 11.58 33.93 -28.32
N ALA A 117 12.29 34.54 -29.28
CA ALA A 117 13.35 33.89 -30.02
C ALA A 117 14.56 33.59 -29.11
N GLU A 118 14.96 34.54 -28.26
CA GLU A 118 16.01 34.32 -27.27
C GLU A 118 15.59 33.27 -26.24
N THR A 119 14.30 33.20 -25.88
CA THR A 119 13.76 32.17 -24.99
C THR A 119 13.86 30.78 -25.62
N GLU A 120 13.49 30.64 -26.89
CA GLU A 120 13.60 29.38 -27.61
C GLU A 120 15.06 28.90 -27.73
N VAL A 121 15.99 29.82 -28.04
CA VAL A 121 17.43 29.53 -28.08
C VAL A 121 17.94 29.08 -26.71
N ALA A 122 17.59 29.78 -25.64
CA ALA A 122 17.98 29.41 -24.28
C ALA A 122 17.43 28.03 -23.90
N LEU A 123 16.17 27.76 -24.22
CA LEU A 123 15.51 26.49 -23.94
C LEU A 123 16.14 25.32 -24.71
N SER A 124 16.52 25.55 -25.98
CA SER A 124 17.24 24.57 -26.80
C SER A 124 18.60 24.20 -26.19
N ILE A 125 19.37 25.17 -25.70
CA ILE A 125 20.65 24.93 -25.03
C ILE A 125 20.41 24.17 -23.72
N TYR A 126 19.41 24.54 -22.94
CA TYR A 126 19.06 23.86 -21.70
C TYR A 126 18.66 22.40 -21.95
N PHE A 127 17.87 22.13 -22.99
CA PHE A 127 17.47 20.76 -23.34
C PHE A 127 18.68 19.92 -23.75
N LYS A 128 19.62 20.49 -24.52
CA LYS A 128 20.88 19.81 -24.86
C LYS A 128 21.71 19.49 -23.61
N LEU A 129 21.77 20.39 -22.63
CA LEU A 129 22.42 20.16 -21.34
C LEU A 129 21.76 18.99 -20.59
N LEU A 130 20.45 19.03 -20.39
CA LEU A 130 19.72 17.97 -19.70
C LEU A 130 19.89 16.61 -20.41
N ASN A 131 19.82 16.59 -21.74
CA ASN A 131 20.04 15.40 -22.55
C ASN A 131 21.47 14.85 -22.36
N ARG A 132 22.48 15.71 -22.24
CA ARG A 132 23.85 15.31 -21.92
C ARG A 132 23.94 14.72 -20.52
N GLU A 133 23.34 15.34 -19.52
CA GLU A 133 23.34 14.82 -18.14
C GLU A 133 22.66 13.45 -18.03
N VAL A 134 21.61 13.19 -18.82
CA VAL A 134 21.02 11.84 -18.96
C VAL A 134 22.03 10.85 -19.55
N LYS A 135 22.74 11.22 -20.62
CA LYS A 135 23.75 10.35 -21.26
C LYS A 135 24.90 9.98 -20.31
N VAL A 136 25.31 10.89 -19.42
CA VAL A 136 26.37 10.63 -18.42
C VAL A 136 25.81 10.03 -17.12
N GLY A 137 24.50 9.75 -17.04
CA GLY A 137 23.87 9.13 -15.87
C GLY A 137 23.67 10.04 -14.65
N LEU A 138 23.86 11.36 -14.80
CA LEU A 138 23.64 12.35 -13.74
C LEU A 138 22.14 12.65 -13.51
N ARG A 139 21.30 12.41 -14.52
CA ARG A 139 19.84 12.57 -14.44
C ARG A 139 19.09 11.37 -14.99
N LYS A 140 17.86 11.16 -14.51
CA LYS A 140 16.95 10.14 -15.03
C LYS A 140 16.28 10.60 -16.32
N THR A 141 16.16 9.71 -17.30
CA THR A 141 15.53 9.95 -18.61
C THR A 141 14.11 10.49 -18.48
N ASN A 142 13.25 9.77 -17.74
CA ASN A 142 11.84 10.12 -17.61
C ASN A 142 11.61 11.42 -16.81
N GLY A 143 12.45 11.72 -15.82
CA GLY A 143 12.40 13.00 -15.10
C GLY A 143 12.78 14.17 -16.01
N THR A 144 13.78 13.98 -16.87
CA THR A 144 14.21 14.97 -17.86
C THR A 144 13.13 15.22 -18.91
N SER A 145 12.55 14.16 -19.48
CA SER A 145 11.44 14.25 -20.43
C SER A 145 10.23 15.01 -19.86
N ASP A 146 9.91 14.76 -18.59
CA ASP A 146 8.84 15.44 -17.85
C ASP A 146 9.14 16.94 -17.66
N THR A 147 10.37 17.31 -17.26
CA THR A 147 10.80 18.71 -17.19
C THR A 147 10.72 19.41 -18.55
N GLN A 148 11.23 18.79 -19.61
CA GLN A 148 11.23 19.35 -20.95
C GLN A 148 9.80 19.56 -21.48
N SER A 149 8.92 18.58 -21.29
CA SER A 149 7.51 18.70 -21.70
C SER A 149 6.80 19.80 -20.91
N THR A 150 7.06 19.91 -19.61
CA THR A 150 6.49 20.97 -18.76
C THR A 150 6.91 22.35 -19.25
N LEU A 151 8.21 22.55 -19.50
CA LEU A 151 8.74 23.84 -19.95
C LEU A 151 8.22 24.20 -21.34
N LYS A 152 8.20 23.25 -22.28
CA LYS A 152 7.66 23.49 -23.63
C LYS A 152 6.20 23.94 -23.55
N ASN A 153 5.34 23.17 -22.87
CA ASN A 153 3.93 23.51 -22.73
C ASN A 153 3.72 24.87 -22.04
N PHE A 154 4.52 25.15 -21.00
CA PHE A 154 4.48 26.44 -20.31
C PHE A 154 4.80 27.60 -21.26
N PHE A 155 5.87 27.51 -22.06
CA PHE A 155 6.27 28.60 -22.95
C PHE A 155 5.33 28.76 -24.17
N THR A 156 4.76 27.67 -24.68
CA THR A 156 3.66 27.72 -25.65
C THR A 156 2.49 28.57 -25.14
N LEU A 157 2.06 28.36 -23.89
CA LEU A 157 1.02 29.16 -23.25
C LEU A 157 1.48 30.58 -22.92
N PHE A 158 2.74 30.74 -22.50
CA PHE A 158 3.29 32.04 -22.10
C PHE A 158 3.47 32.99 -23.28
N PHE A 159 3.82 32.50 -24.47
CA PHE A 159 3.95 33.33 -25.68
C PHE A 159 2.69 33.30 -26.55
N GLU A 160 1.68 32.50 -26.20
CA GLU A 160 0.47 32.29 -27.02
C GLU A 160 0.81 31.84 -28.46
N ASN A 161 1.89 31.04 -28.59
CA ASN A 161 2.36 30.51 -29.87
C ASN A 161 2.37 28.96 -29.82
N GLU A 162 1.46 28.34 -30.57
CA GLU A 162 1.35 26.88 -30.68
C GLU A 162 2.58 26.22 -31.31
N ASP A 163 3.29 26.94 -32.18
CA ASP A 163 4.50 26.48 -32.86
C ASP A 163 5.77 26.70 -32.02
N PHE A 164 5.65 27.29 -30.82
CA PHE A 164 6.79 27.55 -29.94
C PHE A 164 7.59 26.26 -29.68
N GLY A 165 8.87 26.27 -30.03
CA GLY A 165 9.74 25.13 -29.80
C GLY A 165 9.45 23.94 -30.70
N ALA A 166 8.94 24.15 -31.91
CA ALA A 166 8.75 23.11 -32.92
C ALA A 166 10.05 22.34 -33.21
N ASP A 167 11.19 23.04 -33.22
CA ASP A 167 12.51 22.45 -33.48
C ASP A 167 13.18 21.84 -32.24
N LEU A 168 12.59 21.99 -31.06
CA LEU A 168 13.14 21.42 -29.82
C LEU A 168 13.09 19.89 -29.88
N GLN A 169 14.19 19.27 -29.47
CA GLN A 169 14.36 17.81 -29.44
C GLN A 169 14.33 17.29 -27.99
N PRO A 170 13.14 17.16 -27.37
CA PRO A 170 13.02 16.63 -26.02
C PRO A 170 13.42 15.14 -25.98
N THR A 171 13.96 14.72 -24.85
CA THR A 171 14.19 13.31 -24.55
C THR A 171 12.86 12.57 -24.56
N LYS A 172 12.80 11.47 -25.33
CA LYS A 172 11.65 10.57 -25.33
C LYS A 172 11.63 9.78 -24.02
N ARG A 173 10.44 9.62 -23.44
CA ARG A 173 10.26 8.76 -22.26
C ARG A 173 10.69 7.33 -22.60
N ASP A 174 11.48 6.72 -21.72
CA ASP A 174 11.81 5.30 -21.81
C ASP A 174 10.80 4.48 -20.99
N ALA A 175 10.08 3.60 -21.68
CA ALA A 175 9.13 2.69 -21.04
C ALA A 175 9.83 1.71 -20.07
N ARG A 176 11.08 1.35 -20.32
CA ARG A 176 11.89 0.43 -19.49
C ARG A 176 12.32 1.07 -18.17
N ASP A 177 12.49 2.40 -18.15
CA ASP A 177 12.75 3.17 -16.92
C ASP A 177 11.54 3.22 -15.99
N THR A 178 10.35 2.85 -16.48
CA THR A 178 9.14 2.75 -15.66
C THR A 178 9.07 1.35 -15.06
N LYS A 179 9.86 1.08 -14.02
CA LYS A 179 9.79 -0.21 -13.31
C LYS A 179 8.38 -0.39 -12.72
N ASN A 180 7.73 -1.50 -13.10
CA ASN A 180 6.55 -1.96 -12.39
C ASN A 180 6.92 -2.20 -10.92
N SER A 181 5.97 -1.96 -10.02
CA SER A 181 6.23 -2.21 -8.59
C SER A 181 6.34 -3.71 -8.37
N GLU A 182 7.52 -4.17 -7.95
CA GLU A 182 7.77 -5.56 -7.61
C GLU A 182 6.82 -6.01 -6.49
N ILE A 183 6.28 -7.22 -6.59
CA ILE A 183 5.50 -7.80 -5.51
C ILE A 183 6.48 -8.17 -4.38
N PRO A 184 6.30 -7.64 -3.15
CA PRO A 184 7.15 -7.95 -2.01
C PRO A 184 6.96 -9.42 -1.61
N ARG A 185 7.94 -10.04 -0.95
CA ARG A 185 7.85 -11.45 -0.53
C ARG A 185 6.65 -11.69 0.39
N ALA A 186 5.93 -12.80 0.20
CA ALA A 186 4.78 -13.18 1.03
C ALA A 186 5.10 -13.21 2.54
N HIS A 187 6.29 -13.69 2.92
CA HIS A 187 6.78 -13.65 4.29
C HIS A 187 6.81 -12.21 4.87
N ASP A 188 7.38 -11.26 4.13
CA ASP A 188 7.49 -9.87 4.58
C ASP A 188 6.12 -9.21 4.69
N GLN A 189 5.22 -9.54 3.76
CA GLN A 189 3.82 -9.11 3.82
C GLN A 189 3.13 -9.66 5.08
N GLY A 190 3.33 -10.95 5.36
CA GLY A 190 2.76 -11.65 6.51
C GLY A 190 3.18 -11.03 7.84
N ILE A 191 4.46 -10.65 7.99
CA ILE A 191 4.96 -9.96 9.18
C ILE A 191 4.20 -8.65 9.42
N VAL A 192 4.07 -7.82 8.39
CA VAL A 192 3.38 -6.53 8.51
C VAL A 192 1.90 -6.72 8.86
N ILE A 193 1.21 -7.64 8.16
CA ILE A 193 -0.21 -7.92 8.38
C ILE A 193 -0.43 -8.44 9.80
N TYR A 194 0.36 -9.42 10.24
CA TYR A 194 0.26 -10.01 11.58
C TYR A 194 0.42 -8.94 12.66
N TRP A 195 1.49 -8.14 12.61
CA TRP A 195 1.71 -7.11 13.62
C TRP A 195 0.63 -6.05 13.60
N CYS A 196 0.20 -5.60 12.43
CA CYS A 196 -0.90 -4.64 12.34
C CYS A 196 -2.20 -5.20 12.93
N GLN A 197 -2.57 -6.46 12.64
CA GLN A 197 -3.78 -7.08 13.17
C GLN A 197 -3.71 -7.20 14.70
N THR A 198 -2.61 -7.73 15.22
CA THR A 198 -2.39 -7.95 16.65
C THR A 198 -2.44 -6.62 17.42
N TRP A 199 -1.65 -5.63 17.00
CA TRP A 199 -1.58 -4.33 17.68
C TRP A 199 -2.89 -3.55 17.58
N TYR A 200 -3.51 -3.57 16.40
CA TYR A 200 -4.82 -2.94 16.22
C TYR A 200 -5.84 -3.53 17.20
N LYS A 201 -5.94 -4.85 17.30
CA LYS A 201 -6.90 -5.51 18.20
C LYS A 201 -6.59 -5.20 19.66
N VAL A 202 -5.35 -5.43 20.11
CA VAL A 202 -4.97 -5.28 21.52
C VAL A 202 -5.16 -3.85 22.01
N ILE A 203 -4.67 -2.86 21.25
CA ILE A 203 -4.79 -1.45 21.66
C ILE A 203 -6.24 -0.99 21.59
N THR A 204 -7.00 -1.42 20.58
CA THR A 204 -8.40 -1.01 20.48
C THR A 204 -9.20 -1.55 21.66
N ASP A 205 -8.97 -2.80 22.06
CA ASP A 205 -9.61 -3.38 23.27
C ASP A 205 -9.16 -2.65 24.54
N LEU A 206 -7.86 -2.37 24.67
CA LEU A 206 -7.29 -1.62 25.79
C LEU A 206 -8.00 -0.27 25.98
N LEU A 207 -8.33 0.41 24.88
CA LEU A 207 -8.97 1.72 24.89
C LEU A 207 -10.50 1.62 25.10
N LEU A 208 -11.19 0.83 24.29
CA LEU A 208 -12.65 0.75 24.31
C LEU A 208 -13.17 0.07 25.58
N GLU A 209 -12.51 -1.00 26.02
CA GLU A 209 -12.87 -1.74 27.25
C GLU A 209 -12.20 -1.13 28.50
N PHE A 210 -11.35 -0.11 28.33
CA PHE A 210 -10.62 0.56 29.41
C PHE A 210 -9.83 -0.42 30.30
N LYS A 211 -9.11 -1.34 29.66
CA LYS A 211 -8.22 -2.28 30.37
C LYS A 211 -7.11 -1.51 31.08
N SER A 212 -6.65 -2.05 32.20
CA SER A 212 -5.51 -1.50 32.94
C SER A 212 -4.20 -1.83 32.25
N TYR A 213 -3.27 -0.89 32.28
CA TYR A 213 -1.86 -1.14 32.03
C TYR A 213 -1.20 -1.81 33.25
N PRO A 214 -0.09 -2.54 33.04
CA PRO A 214 0.47 -2.95 31.75
C PRO A 214 -0.37 -4.05 31.08
N ILE A 215 -0.29 -4.18 29.74
CA ILE A 215 -0.95 -5.25 28.98
C ILE A 215 0.07 -6.04 28.16
N SER A 216 0.00 -7.37 28.23
CA SER A 216 0.87 -8.26 27.47
C SER A 216 0.26 -8.63 26.13
N ILE A 217 1.07 -8.53 25.08
CA ILE A 217 0.82 -9.01 23.73
C ILE A 217 1.56 -10.32 23.57
N LYS A 218 0.82 -11.40 23.31
CA LYS A 218 1.42 -12.67 22.90
C LYS A 218 2.01 -12.50 21.51
N SER A 219 3.30 -12.78 21.40
CA SER A 219 4.04 -12.61 20.15
C SER A 219 3.86 -13.81 19.21
N ALA A 220 4.34 -13.68 17.98
CA ALA A 220 4.42 -14.81 17.06
C ALA A 220 5.44 -15.85 17.59
N PRO A 221 5.30 -17.14 17.25
CA PRO A 221 6.30 -18.15 17.60
C PRO A 221 7.70 -17.70 17.20
N GLY A 222 8.64 -17.67 18.15
CA GLY A 222 10.03 -17.22 17.93
C GLY A 222 10.30 -15.75 18.28
N HIS A 223 9.29 -14.98 18.69
CA HIS A 223 9.47 -13.61 19.20
C HIS A 223 9.09 -13.53 20.69
N PRO A 224 9.77 -12.67 21.48
CA PRO A 224 9.39 -12.45 22.88
C PRO A 224 8.02 -11.75 22.94
N ASP A 225 7.23 -12.10 23.96
CA ASP A 225 6.01 -11.39 24.31
C ASP A 225 6.33 -9.91 24.58
N ILE A 226 5.45 -9.02 24.11
CA ILE A 226 5.64 -7.57 24.22
C ILE A 226 4.69 -7.05 25.26
N VAL A 227 5.17 -6.24 26.18
CA VAL A 227 4.32 -5.59 27.16
C VAL A 227 4.16 -4.12 26.83
N ILE A 228 2.93 -3.71 26.57
CA ILE A 228 2.59 -2.29 26.45
C ILE A 228 2.47 -1.73 27.87
N HIS A 229 3.30 -0.75 28.18
CA HIS A 229 3.30 0.00 29.43
C HIS A 229 3.08 1.49 29.14
N PRO A 230 2.72 2.30 30.15
CA PRO A 230 2.33 3.69 29.94
C PRO A 230 3.52 4.67 29.87
N LEU A 231 4.74 4.16 29.66
CA LEU A 231 5.96 4.95 29.64
C LEU A 231 6.54 4.94 28.24
N TYR A 232 7.16 6.04 27.85
CA TYR A 232 7.81 6.13 26.55
C TYR A 232 9.14 5.36 26.60
N TYR A 233 9.33 4.37 25.73
CA TYR A 233 10.62 3.73 25.53
C TYR A 233 11.39 4.49 24.45
N ASN A 234 12.62 4.88 24.74
CA ASN A 234 13.53 5.42 23.75
C ASN A 234 14.89 4.77 23.98
N GLU A 235 15.20 3.74 23.18
CA GLU A 235 16.47 3.01 23.21
C GLU A 235 17.68 3.92 22.95
N ASP A 236 17.50 4.99 22.17
CA ASP A 236 18.57 5.92 21.80
C ASP A 236 18.81 7.01 22.86
N ALA A 237 17.92 7.11 23.86
CA ALA A 237 18.11 8.02 24.96
C ALA A 237 18.83 7.27 26.08
N ASN A 238 20.08 7.65 26.40
CA ASN A 238 20.79 7.25 27.64
C ASN A 238 20.08 7.81 28.88
N ILE A 239 18.79 7.53 29.05
CA ILE A 239 17.93 8.01 30.12
C ILE A 239 17.50 6.79 30.93
N VAL A 240 17.89 6.78 32.19
CA VAL A 240 17.46 5.77 33.18
C VAL A 240 15.93 5.83 33.32
N SER A 241 15.25 4.79 32.85
CA SER A 241 13.79 4.65 32.93
C SER A 241 13.34 4.15 34.30
N GLY A 242 12.29 4.75 34.87
CA GLY A 242 11.61 4.29 36.09
C GLY A 242 10.95 2.92 36.01
N TRP A 243 10.96 2.26 34.84
CA TRP A 243 10.27 1.01 34.54
C TRP A 243 11.22 -0.10 34.10
N ASP A 244 10.97 -1.31 34.59
CA ASP A 244 11.67 -2.52 34.18
C ASP A 244 10.89 -3.16 33.02
N PHE A 245 11.43 -3.06 31.81
CA PHE A 245 10.80 -3.58 30.60
C PHE A 245 10.80 -5.11 30.53
N LYS A 246 11.72 -5.78 31.25
CA LYS A 246 11.79 -7.25 31.28
C LYS A 246 10.81 -7.81 32.30
N LYS A 247 10.75 -7.21 33.49
CA LYS A 247 9.88 -7.65 34.59
C LYS A 247 8.48 -7.05 34.55
N CYS A 248 8.29 -6.02 33.73
CA CYS A 248 7.02 -5.32 33.56
C CYS A 248 6.49 -4.68 34.85
N GLU A 249 7.40 -4.10 35.62
CA GLU A 249 7.11 -3.46 36.90
C GLU A 249 7.86 -2.14 37.06
N VAL A 250 7.40 -1.29 37.98
CA VAL A 250 8.13 -0.08 38.36
C VAL A 250 9.41 -0.48 39.09
N LYS A 251 10.56 0.02 38.65
CA LYS A 251 11.85 -0.28 39.28
C LYS A 251 11.89 0.15 40.74
N SER A 252 12.64 -0.60 41.54
CA SER A 252 12.95 -0.21 42.92
C SER A 252 13.85 1.02 42.94
N ILE A 253 13.79 1.82 44.00
CA ILE A 253 14.68 2.98 44.19
C ILE A 253 16.14 2.51 44.19
N LYS A 254 16.44 1.35 44.80
CA LYS A 254 17.78 0.77 44.84
C LYS A 254 18.33 0.50 43.44
N THR A 255 17.53 -0.16 42.59
CA THR A 255 17.89 -0.46 41.20
C THR A 255 18.17 0.82 40.41
N LEU A 256 17.27 1.80 40.50
CA LEU A 256 17.43 3.09 39.80
C LEU A 256 18.65 3.87 40.28
N THR A 257 18.95 3.82 41.58
CA THR A 257 20.11 4.53 42.15
C THR A 257 21.40 4.00 41.56
N LEU A 258 21.55 2.66 41.47
CA LEU A 258 22.70 2.02 40.84
C LEU A 258 22.84 2.41 39.36
N GLU A 259 21.73 2.39 38.60
CA GLU A 259 21.75 2.79 37.18
C GLU A 259 22.14 4.28 36.99
N TYR A 260 21.72 5.17 37.88
CA TYR A 260 22.13 6.58 37.84
C TYR A 260 23.59 6.79 38.26
N GLU A 261 24.10 5.99 39.21
CA GLU A 261 25.52 6.00 39.60
C GLU A 261 26.42 5.57 38.44
N GLU A 262 26.05 4.50 37.74
CA GLU A 262 26.77 4.00 36.55
C GLU A 262 26.77 5.02 35.41
N ASN A 263 25.68 5.79 35.24
CA ASN A 263 25.55 6.83 34.22
C ASN A 263 26.09 8.21 34.65
N GLN A 264 26.88 8.30 35.72
CA GLN A 264 27.45 9.56 36.26
C GLN A 264 26.38 10.64 36.55
N GLY A 265 25.18 10.24 36.96
CA GLY A 265 24.08 11.16 37.26
C GLY A 265 24.34 12.04 38.49
N PHE A 266 24.00 13.33 38.41
CA PHE A 266 24.05 14.25 39.56
C PHE A 266 23.00 13.88 40.63
N ASN A 267 23.42 13.54 41.85
CA ASN A 267 22.53 13.11 42.94
C ASN A 267 21.62 11.90 42.57
N PRO A 268 22.21 10.70 42.41
CA PRO A 268 21.52 9.49 41.93
C PRO A 268 20.26 9.11 42.71
N LEU A 269 20.27 9.26 44.04
CA LEU A 269 19.14 8.91 44.90
C LEU A 269 17.91 9.81 44.64
N LEU A 270 18.13 11.11 44.46
CA LEU A 270 17.03 12.04 44.16
C LEU A 270 16.45 11.76 42.77
N GLN A 271 17.31 11.52 41.76
CA GLN A 271 16.86 11.16 40.42
C GLN A 271 16.07 9.84 40.42
N ALA A 272 16.56 8.82 41.13
CA ALA A 272 15.87 7.55 41.30
C ALA A 272 14.47 7.71 41.92
N LYS A 273 14.34 8.53 42.97
CA LYS A 273 13.04 8.84 43.60
C LYS A 273 12.10 9.54 42.62
N ASN A 274 12.58 10.53 41.88
CA ASN A 274 11.80 11.29 40.91
C ASN A 274 11.32 10.41 39.74
N SER A 275 12.20 9.61 39.16
CA SER A 275 11.88 8.71 38.04
C SER A 275 10.87 7.64 38.46
N ARG A 276 11.02 7.08 39.67
CA ARG A 276 10.03 6.15 40.22
C ARG A 276 8.68 6.82 40.47
N ALA A 277 8.66 8.00 41.08
CA ALA A 277 7.44 8.74 41.36
C ALA A 277 6.69 9.09 40.06
N SER A 278 7.43 9.54 39.04
CA SER A 278 6.90 9.82 37.70
C SER A 278 6.29 8.58 37.05
N ALA A 279 7.00 7.44 37.07
CA ALA A 279 6.50 6.17 36.56
C ALA A 279 5.19 5.73 37.21
N ILE A 280 5.10 5.85 38.55
CA ILE A 280 3.88 5.52 39.31
C ILE A 280 2.75 6.49 38.96
N ALA A 281 3.03 7.79 38.89
CA ALA A 281 2.04 8.81 38.56
C ALA A 281 1.45 8.57 37.16
N MET A 282 2.31 8.32 36.16
CA MET A 282 1.89 8.03 34.79
C MET A 282 1.06 6.75 34.70
N LEU A 283 1.45 5.67 35.40
CA LEU A 283 0.66 4.43 35.46
C LEU A 283 -0.72 4.66 36.09
N ARG A 284 -0.78 5.39 37.21
CA ARG A 284 -2.05 5.72 37.87
C ARG A 284 -2.93 6.58 36.97
N GLU A 285 -2.38 7.58 36.31
CA GLU A 285 -3.14 8.43 35.39
C GLU A 285 -3.66 7.63 34.19
N ALA A 286 -2.82 6.77 33.59
CA ALA A 286 -3.23 5.89 32.51
C ALA A 286 -4.38 4.94 32.91
N ASN A 287 -4.38 4.44 34.15
CA ASN A 287 -5.37 3.50 34.65
C ASN A 287 -6.63 4.16 35.24
N SER A 288 -6.61 5.47 35.50
CA SER A 288 -7.76 6.21 36.06
C SER A 288 -8.43 7.15 35.05
N ASN A 289 -7.72 7.55 33.98
CA ASN A 289 -8.23 8.47 32.97
C ASN A 289 -8.26 7.81 31.58
N ARG A 290 -9.48 7.60 31.05
CA ARG A 290 -9.72 7.10 29.68
C ARG A 290 -9.04 7.96 28.62
N ASN A 291 -9.01 9.27 28.82
CA ASN A 291 -8.46 10.23 27.87
C ASN A 291 -7.04 10.68 28.22
N SER A 292 -6.31 9.90 29.03
CA SER A 292 -4.90 10.21 29.35
C SER A 292 -4.06 10.31 28.08
N SER A 293 -3.05 11.17 28.11
CA SER A 293 -2.16 11.44 26.96
C SER A 293 -1.54 10.16 26.41
N ILE A 294 -1.24 9.18 27.26
CA ILE A 294 -0.66 7.90 26.85
C ILE A 294 -1.66 6.96 26.16
N ARG A 295 -2.93 6.98 26.56
CA ARG A 295 -3.98 6.24 25.86
C ARG A 295 -4.23 6.85 24.47
N MET A 296 -4.24 8.18 24.39
CA MET A 296 -4.32 8.87 23.10
C MET A 296 -3.09 8.59 22.23
N PHE A 297 -1.92 8.49 22.84
CA PHE A 297 -0.69 8.08 22.16
C PHE A 297 -0.81 6.66 21.57
N HIS A 298 -1.21 5.66 22.35
CA HIS A 298 -1.41 4.30 21.81
C HIS A 298 -2.53 4.24 20.77
N SER A 299 -3.57 5.07 20.90
CA SER A 299 -4.63 5.15 19.89
C SER A 299 -4.09 5.49 18.49
N ALA A 300 -3.03 6.29 18.41
CA ALA A 300 -2.35 6.60 17.16
C ALA A 300 -1.74 5.35 16.50
N ILE A 301 -1.16 4.44 17.28
CA ILE A 301 -0.62 3.16 16.79
C ILE A 301 -1.73 2.30 16.21
N ALA A 302 -2.86 2.16 16.94
CA ALA A 302 -4.02 1.42 16.46
C ALA A 302 -4.59 1.99 15.15
N ILE A 303 -4.65 3.32 15.03
CA ILE A 303 -5.07 3.99 13.80
C ILE A 303 -4.12 3.67 12.65
N TYR A 304 -2.80 3.75 12.85
CA TYR A 304 -1.83 3.44 11.81
C TYR A 304 -1.92 1.97 11.37
N CYS A 305 -2.02 1.04 12.32
CA CYS A 305 -2.20 -0.39 12.04
C CYS A 305 -3.49 -0.65 11.25
N PHE A 306 -4.62 -0.09 11.68
CA PHE A 306 -5.87 -0.21 10.95
C PHE A 306 -5.77 0.41 9.55
N ALA A 307 -5.21 1.61 9.43
CA ALA A 307 -5.08 2.30 8.15
C ALA A 307 -4.20 1.50 7.18
N ALA A 308 -3.13 0.85 7.66
CA ALA A 308 -2.32 -0.04 6.84
C ALA A 308 -3.13 -1.24 6.34
N LEU A 309 -3.85 -1.95 7.22
CA LEU A 309 -4.69 -3.09 6.85
C LEU A 309 -5.81 -2.69 5.89
N PHE A 310 -6.47 -1.55 6.14
CA PHE A 310 -7.54 -1.06 5.29
C PHE A 310 -7.03 -0.60 3.93
N PHE A 311 -5.84 0.02 3.87
CA PHE A 311 -5.18 0.35 2.61
C PHE A 311 -4.85 -0.90 1.80
N ILE A 312 -4.31 -1.95 2.44
CA ILE A 312 -4.02 -3.24 1.80
C ILE A 312 -5.31 -3.86 1.25
N GLU A 313 -6.41 -3.74 1.99
CA GLU A 313 -7.69 -4.31 1.61
C GLU A 313 -8.32 -3.61 0.39
N LEU A 314 -8.29 -2.28 0.36
CA LEU A 314 -8.87 -1.49 -0.73
C LEU A 314 -7.97 -1.41 -1.96
N ALA A 315 -6.65 -1.40 -1.73
CA ALA A 315 -5.62 -1.18 -2.74
C ALA A 315 -5.84 0.05 -3.62
N MET A 316 -6.57 1.07 -3.15
CA MET A 316 -6.80 2.32 -3.89
C MET A 316 -5.55 3.23 -3.91
N ASN A 317 -5.58 4.33 -4.67
CA ASN A 317 -4.45 5.25 -4.66
C ASN A 317 -4.29 5.86 -3.26
N LEU A 318 -3.06 5.92 -2.71
CA LEU A 318 -2.83 6.44 -1.36
C LEU A 318 -3.39 7.86 -1.16
N ALA A 319 -3.33 8.73 -2.16
CA ALA A 319 -3.91 10.07 -2.04
C ALA A 319 -5.44 10.04 -1.92
N GLN A 320 -6.11 9.17 -2.67
CA GLN A 320 -7.56 8.99 -2.59
C GLN A 320 -7.97 8.33 -1.26
N PHE A 321 -7.20 7.34 -0.81
CA PHE A 321 -7.38 6.66 0.46
C PHE A 321 -7.38 7.63 1.65
N LEU A 322 -6.38 8.51 1.71
CA LEU A 322 -6.24 9.51 2.77
C LEU A 322 -7.36 10.57 2.74
N GLU A 323 -7.98 10.80 1.58
CA GLU A 323 -9.08 11.75 1.38
C GLU A 323 -10.47 11.11 1.47
N LEU A 324 -10.57 9.81 1.84
CA LEU A 324 -11.85 9.13 2.01
C LEU A 324 -12.74 9.92 2.99
N PRO A 325 -13.90 10.44 2.54
CA PRO A 325 -14.71 11.30 3.37
C PRO A 325 -15.53 10.48 4.39
N TRP A 326 -15.84 11.10 5.52
CA TRP A 326 -16.71 10.51 6.55
C TRP A 326 -18.16 10.96 6.36
N SER A 327 -19.10 10.05 6.63
CA SER A 327 -20.52 10.37 6.85
C SER A 327 -21.13 9.33 7.79
N ASN A 328 -22.24 9.68 8.46
CA ASN A 328 -22.99 8.72 9.27
C ASN A 328 -23.63 7.62 8.40
N GLU A 329 -23.92 7.91 7.13
CA GLU A 329 -24.50 6.96 6.19
C GLU A 329 -23.58 5.75 5.96
N LEU A 330 -22.25 5.93 6.08
CA LEU A 330 -21.30 4.81 6.03
C LEU A 330 -21.55 3.78 7.13
N GLU A 331 -21.83 4.21 8.36
CA GLU A 331 -22.08 3.30 9.48
C GLU A 331 -23.37 2.52 9.28
N THR A 332 -24.41 3.15 8.71
CA THR A 332 -25.67 2.49 8.36
C THR A 332 -25.51 1.51 7.18
N ASN A 333 -24.68 1.86 6.20
CA ASN A 333 -24.55 1.09 4.96
C ASN A 333 -23.49 -0.02 4.98
N ILE A 334 -22.71 -0.12 6.07
CA ILE A 334 -21.68 -1.16 6.20
C ILE A 334 -22.29 -2.57 6.13
N ASP A 335 -23.51 -2.74 6.67
CA ASP A 335 -24.25 -4.00 6.74
C ASP A 335 -25.23 -4.22 5.58
N SER A 336 -25.59 -3.17 4.84
CA SER A 336 -26.49 -3.23 3.68
C SER A 336 -25.79 -3.05 2.33
N GLY A 337 -24.45 -3.01 2.32
CA GLY A 337 -23.65 -2.83 1.10
C GLY A 337 -23.96 -3.87 0.01
N GLN A 338 -23.92 -3.43 -1.24
CA GLN A 338 -24.21 -4.27 -2.40
C GLN A 338 -23.11 -5.34 -2.55
N ILE A 339 -23.51 -6.61 -2.57
CA ILE A 339 -22.60 -7.72 -2.88
C ILE A 339 -22.33 -7.68 -4.38
N LEU A 340 -21.09 -7.45 -4.79
CA LEU A 340 -20.73 -7.39 -6.22
C LEU A 340 -20.41 -8.76 -6.79
N LYS A 341 -19.69 -9.58 -6.01
CA LYS A 341 -19.30 -10.97 -6.25
C LYS A 341 -19.01 -11.65 -4.90
N GLN A 342 -19.19 -12.96 -4.83
CA GLN A 342 -19.39 -13.85 -3.67
C GLN A 342 -18.59 -13.59 -2.35
N SER A 343 -17.50 -12.80 -2.33
CA SER A 343 -16.71 -12.46 -1.12
C SER A 343 -16.42 -10.95 -0.93
N LEU A 344 -16.84 -10.09 -1.86
CA LEU A 344 -16.60 -8.63 -1.86
C LEU A 344 -17.91 -7.85 -1.74
N ARG A 345 -17.90 -6.86 -0.85
CA ARG A 345 -19.01 -5.94 -0.58
C ARG A 345 -18.64 -4.54 -1.02
N ARG A 346 -19.43 -3.97 -1.93
CA ARG A 346 -19.38 -2.55 -2.27
C ARG A 346 -20.15 -1.76 -1.25
N ILE A 347 -19.44 -0.96 -0.47
CA ILE A 347 -20.04 -0.01 0.44
C ILE A 347 -20.25 1.29 -0.33
N LYS A 348 -21.50 1.75 -0.42
CA LYS A 348 -21.89 3.02 -1.05
C LYS A 348 -22.47 3.95 0.01
N TYR A 349 -22.06 5.21 0.02
CA TYR A 349 -22.61 6.22 0.91
C TYR A 349 -22.42 7.61 0.31
N ARG A 350 -23.18 8.60 0.76
CA ARG A 350 -22.99 10.00 0.38
C ARG A 350 -22.24 10.76 1.46
N ALA A 351 -21.23 11.49 1.04
CA ALA A 351 -20.52 12.42 1.91
C ALA A 351 -20.39 13.78 1.20
N LYS A 352 -20.80 14.86 1.90
CA LYS A 352 -20.82 16.23 1.34
C LYS A 352 -21.54 16.31 -0.02
N GLY A 353 -22.65 15.59 -0.18
CA GLY A 353 -23.45 15.56 -1.42
C GLY A 353 -22.88 14.69 -2.55
N ARG A 354 -21.69 14.11 -2.41
CA ARG A 354 -21.06 13.25 -3.42
C ARG A 354 -21.24 11.77 -3.08
N LEU A 355 -21.50 10.95 -4.10
CA LEU A 355 -21.52 9.49 -3.95
C LEU A 355 -20.08 8.98 -3.82
N VAL A 356 -19.86 8.15 -2.80
CA VAL A 356 -18.57 7.52 -2.50
C VAL A 356 -18.80 6.03 -2.43
N SER A 357 -17.89 5.26 -3.02
CA SER A 357 -17.95 3.81 -2.93
C SER A 357 -16.57 3.18 -2.91
N PHE A 358 -16.45 2.08 -2.18
CA PHE A 358 -15.26 1.23 -2.18
C PHE A 358 -15.65 -0.21 -1.90
N ASP A 359 -14.78 -1.14 -2.30
CA ASP A 359 -15.02 -2.57 -2.20
C ASP A 359 -14.14 -3.17 -1.12
N VAL A 360 -14.72 -3.97 -0.22
CA VAL A 360 -14.02 -4.65 0.88
C VAL A 360 -14.46 -6.10 0.98
N SER A 361 -13.58 -6.99 1.41
CA SER A 361 -13.96 -8.36 1.74
C SER A 361 -14.90 -8.42 2.94
N LEU A 362 -15.78 -9.44 2.93
CA LEU A 362 -16.69 -9.71 4.04
C LEU A 362 -15.92 -9.96 5.36
N GLN A 363 -14.76 -10.62 5.29
CA GLN A 363 -13.90 -10.90 6.44
C GLN A 363 -13.32 -9.63 7.08
N PHE A 364 -13.19 -8.54 6.32
CA PHE A 364 -12.67 -7.27 6.83
C PHE A 364 -13.74 -6.40 7.51
N ILE A 365 -15.04 -6.67 7.28
CA ILE A 365 -16.16 -5.89 7.84
C ILE A 365 -16.10 -5.76 9.37
N PRO A 366 -15.85 -6.83 10.15
CA PRO A 366 -15.72 -6.72 11.61
C PRO A 366 -14.62 -5.75 12.03
N SER A 367 -13.46 -5.78 11.35
CA SER A 367 -12.33 -4.88 11.62
C SER A 367 -12.69 -3.43 11.31
N LEU A 368 -13.42 -3.16 10.22
CA LEU A 368 -13.91 -1.82 9.89
C LEU A 368 -14.92 -1.31 10.94
N LYS A 369 -15.88 -2.15 11.37
CA LYS A 369 -16.82 -1.78 12.45
C LYS A 369 -16.13 -1.44 13.76
N LEU A 370 -15.12 -2.23 14.13
CA LEU A 370 -14.30 -1.97 15.31
C LEU A 370 -13.59 -0.61 15.20
N PHE A 371 -13.14 -0.23 14.00
CA PHE A 371 -12.47 1.04 13.77
C PHE A 371 -13.45 2.21 13.91
N LEU A 372 -14.70 2.07 13.45
CA LEU A 372 -15.71 3.11 13.63
C LEU A 372 -15.96 3.41 15.12
N LYS A 373 -15.95 2.38 15.98
CA LYS A 373 -16.03 2.54 17.43
C LYS A 373 -14.79 3.29 17.98
N LEU A 374 -13.59 2.89 17.56
CA LEU A 374 -12.34 3.56 17.94
C LEU A 374 -12.32 5.03 17.49
N ARG A 375 -12.75 5.30 16.25
CA ARG A 375 -12.86 6.65 15.69
C ARG A 375 -13.79 7.52 16.54
N LYS A 376 -14.96 7.01 16.91
CA LYS A 376 -15.93 7.72 17.77
C LYS A 376 -15.33 8.03 19.14
N TYR A 377 -14.59 7.09 19.73
CA TYR A 377 -13.88 7.26 20.99
C TYR A 377 -12.84 8.38 20.91
N ILE A 378 -11.95 8.34 19.92
CA ILE A 378 -10.85 9.32 19.76
C ILE A 378 -11.37 10.73 19.47
N LEU A 379 -12.44 10.85 18.70
CA LEU A 379 -13.03 12.15 18.40
C LEU A 379 -13.71 12.80 19.61
N GLY A 380 -14.20 12.01 20.57
CA GLY A 380 -14.88 12.55 21.76
C GLY A 380 -16.01 13.54 21.42
N GLY A 381 -16.73 13.31 20.32
CA GLY A 381 -17.79 14.20 19.83
C GLY A 381 -17.34 15.31 18.86
N LYS A 382 -16.03 15.51 18.65
CA LYS A 382 -15.52 16.47 17.65
C LYS A 382 -15.91 16.02 16.23
N LYS A 383 -16.33 16.97 15.40
CA LYS A 383 -16.61 16.71 13.97
C LYS A 383 -15.30 16.66 13.19
N PHE A 384 -15.14 15.66 12.33
CA PHE A 384 -14.02 15.57 11.41
C PHE A 384 -14.48 14.99 10.05
N PRO A 385 -14.12 15.63 8.92
CA PRO A 385 -14.72 15.31 7.63
C PRO A 385 -14.15 14.08 6.92
N TYR A 386 -13.06 13.48 7.43
CA TYR A 386 -12.41 12.32 6.82
C TYR A 386 -12.66 11.05 7.65
N LEU A 387 -12.75 9.91 6.97
CA LEU A 387 -12.94 8.60 7.59
C LEU A 387 -11.76 8.27 8.50
N LEU A 388 -10.55 8.39 7.98
CA LEU A 388 -9.32 8.20 8.74
C LEU A 388 -8.99 9.48 9.49
N VAL A 389 -8.77 9.36 10.80
CA VAL A 389 -8.50 10.48 11.71
C VAL A 389 -7.29 10.15 12.57
N MET A 390 -6.47 11.16 12.85
CA MET A 390 -5.43 11.14 13.88
C MET A 390 -5.65 12.28 14.86
N LEU A 391 -5.00 12.23 16.02
CA LEU A 391 -4.89 13.40 16.91
C LEU A 391 -3.51 14.05 16.74
N GLY A 392 -3.52 15.36 16.50
CA GLY A 392 -2.31 16.19 16.55
C GLY A 392 -1.80 16.38 17.97
N ARG A 393 -0.64 17.05 18.11
CA ARG A 393 -0.01 17.34 19.42
C ARG A 393 -0.91 18.16 20.36
N ASP A 394 -1.81 18.94 19.79
CA ASP A 394 -2.80 19.78 20.47
C ASP A 394 -4.13 19.05 20.74
N ASN A 395 -4.17 17.71 20.57
CA ASN A 395 -5.38 16.90 20.62
C ASN A 395 -6.48 17.34 19.63
N ARG A 396 -6.12 18.06 18.55
CA ARG A 396 -7.07 18.36 17.47
C ARG A 396 -7.08 17.22 16.45
N PRO A 397 -8.26 16.86 15.91
CA PRO A 397 -8.35 15.91 14.82
C PRO A 397 -7.59 16.40 13.59
N THR A 398 -6.70 15.56 13.06
CA THR A 398 -5.91 15.83 11.84
C THR A 398 -6.01 14.68 10.86
N LYS A 399 -5.66 14.94 9.60
CA LYS A 399 -5.55 13.91 8.57
C LYS A 399 -4.33 13.03 8.82
N LEU A 400 -4.39 11.79 8.33
CA LEU A 400 -3.19 10.99 8.11
C LEU A 400 -2.41 11.59 6.94
N ASN A 401 -1.09 11.49 6.99
CA ASN A 401 -0.21 11.97 5.92
C ASN A 401 0.25 10.81 5.02
N ARG A 402 0.95 11.15 3.93
CA ARG A 402 1.50 10.18 2.96
C ARG A 402 2.57 9.27 3.55
N ASP A 403 3.15 9.67 4.68
CA ASP A 403 4.20 8.92 5.39
C ASP A 403 3.63 7.93 6.41
N MET A 404 2.32 7.62 6.37
CA MET A 404 1.67 6.74 7.35
C MET A 404 2.38 5.39 7.58
N PHE A 405 2.94 4.77 6.54
CA PHE A 405 3.70 3.51 6.66
C PHE A 405 5.04 3.72 7.38
N LYS A 406 5.74 4.82 7.09
CA LYS A 406 6.97 5.19 7.79
C LYS A 406 6.69 5.53 9.26
N MET A 407 5.59 6.23 9.53
CA MET A 407 5.17 6.53 10.90
C MET A 407 4.80 5.25 11.66
N LEU A 408 4.08 4.32 11.04
CA LEU A 408 3.79 3.01 11.60
C LEU A 408 5.08 2.25 11.96
N GLU A 409 6.02 2.17 11.02
CA GLU A 409 7.31 1.51 11.23
C GLU A 409 8.08 2.15 12.40
N GLN A 410 8.16 3.48 12.45
CA GLN A 410 8.81 4.21 13.53
C GLN A 410 8.14 3.91 14.89
N ARG A 411 6.80 3.87 14.94
CA ARG A 411 6.05 3.60 16.17
C ARG A 411 6.25 2.18 16.69
N LEU A 412 6.24 1.18 15.82
CA LEU A 412 6.44 -0.20 16.25
C LEU A 412 7.90 -0.50 16.59
N ARG A 413 8.85 0.23 15.98
CA ARG A 413 10.27 0.20 16.35
C ARG A 413 10.52 0.65 17.79
N GLU A 414 9.72 1.59 18.32
CA GLU A 414 9.74 1.98 19.74
C GLU A 414 9.39 0.80 20.70
N PHE A 415 8.93 -0.33 20.18
CA PHE A 415 8.66 -1.56 20.94
C PHE A 415 9.55 -2.74 20.50
N GLY A 416 10.67 -2.46 19.82
CA GLY A 416 11.60 -3.48 19.34
C GLY A 416 11.12 -4.25 18.11
N ILE A 417 10.01 -3.83 17.48
CA ILE A 417 9.47 -4.49 16.28
C ILE A 417 10.03 -3.79 15.04
N THR A 418 10.81 -4.52 14.24
CA THR A 418 11.25 -4.05 12.93
C THR A 418 10.32 -4.60 11.86
N LEU A 419 9.58 -3.71 11.18
CA LEU A 419 8.75 -4.09 10.05
C LEU A 419 9.56 -4.05 8.73
N PRO A 420 9.32 -5.00 7.81
CA PRO A 420 9.80 -4.89 6.44
C PRO A 420 9.28 -3.62 5.76
N HIS A 421 10.15 -2.93 5.03
CA HIS A 421 9.76 -1.74 4.30
C HIS A 421 9.00 -2.12 3.02
N ILE A 422 7.69 -1.91 3.01
CA ILE A 422 6.83 -2.14 1.85
C ILE A 422 6.10 -0.84 1.49
N THR A 423 6.29 -0.37 0.26
CA THR A 423 5.69 0.87 -0.22
C THR A 423 4.20 0.71 -0.53
N SER A 424 3.46 1.81 -0.53
CA SER A 424 2.05 1.82 -0.92
C SER A 424 1.80 1.29 -2.35
N ARG A 425 2.77 1.47 -3.25
CA ARG A 425 2.70 0.93 -4.62
C ARG A 425 2.86 -0.58 -4.64
N GLN A 426 3.77 -1.13 -3.84
CA GLN A 426 3.97 -2.57 -3.70
C GLN A 426 2.73 -3.25 -3.11
N TRP A 427 2.16 -2.71 -2.03
CA TRP A 427 0.90 -3.22 -1.47
C TRP A 427 -0.26 -3.20 -2.46
N ARG A 428 -0.40 -2.10 -3.20
CA ARG A 428 -1.40 -1.98 -4.26
C ARG A 428 -1.16 -3.02 -5.36
N ALA A 429 0.08 -3.24 -5.78
CA ALA A 429 0.44 -4.26 -6.77
C ALA A 429 0.07 -5.67 -6.28
N THR A 430 0.40 -6.03 -5.04
CA THR A 430 0.04 -7.31 -4.41
C THR A 430 -1.46 -7.58 -4.48
N LYS A 431 -2.30 -6.69 -3.91
CA LYS A 431 -3.75 -6.94 -3.85
C LYS A 431 -4.37 -6.92 -5.25
N THR A 432 -3.91 -6.03 -6.13
CA THR A 432 -4.38 -5.96 -7.52
C THR A 432 -4.01 -7.24 -8.28
N HIS A 433 -2.83 -7.82 -8.03
CA HIS A 433 -2.41 -9.11 -8.57
C HIS A 433 -3.26 -10.26 -8.02
N TRP A 434 -3.47 -10.30 -6.71
CA TRP A 434 -4.31 -11.30 -6.05
C TRP A 434 -5.76 -11.26 -6.58
N VAL A 435 -6.38 -10.07 -6.69
CA VAL A 435 -7.75 -9.93 -7.21
C VAL A 435 -7.83 -10.36 -8.67
N ALA A 436 -6.83 -10.04 -9.50
CA ALA A 436 -6.82 -10.50 -10.89
C ALA A 436 -6.76 -12.02 -11.00
N ARG A 437 -5.94 -12.68 -10.16
CA ARG A 437 -5.81 -14.14 -10.14
C ARG A 437 -7.09 -14.84 -9.67
N ASN A 438 -7.82 -14.25 -8.72
CA ASN A 438 -9.00 -14.89 -8.09
C ASN A 438 -10.33 -14.48 -8.72
N TYR A 439 -10.45 -13.27 -9.25
CA TYR A 439 -11.72 -12.69 -9.74
C TYR A 439 -11.66 -12.13 -11.17
N GLY A 440 -10.48 -12.20 -11.81
CA GLY A 440 -10.24 -11.73 -13.17
C GLY A 440 -9.76 -10.28 -13.26
N ILE A 441 -9.07 -9.95 -14.36
CA ILE A 441 -8.47 -8.64 -14.63
C ILE A 441 -9.49 -7.49 -14.58
N PRO A 442 -10.71 -7.60 -15.17
CA PRO A 442 -11.68 -6.50 -15.13
C PRO A 442 -12.08 -6.08 -13.72
N VAL A 443 -12.21 -7.05 -12.79
CA VAL A 443 -12.54 -6.78 -11.39
C VAL A 443 -11.39 -6.08 -10.68
N ALA A 444 -10.16 -6.50 -10.96
CA ALA A 444 -8.96 -5.86 -10.42
C ALA A 444 -8.81 -4.41 -10.90
N VAL A 445 -9.16 -4.13 -12.15
CA VAL A 445 -9.16 -2.77 -12.73
C VAL A 445 -10.21 -1.87 -12.09
N ASP A 446 -11.44 -2.37 -11.94
CA ASP A 446 -12.56 -1.65 -11.30
C ASP A 446 -12.23 -1.33 -9.82
N MET A 447 -11.77 -2.33 -9.06
CA MET A 447 -11.36 -2.15 -7.65
C MET A 447 -10.20 -1.15 -7.52
N ALA A 448 -9.17 -1.29 -8.35
CA ALA A 448 -8.02 -0.40 -8.28
C ALA A 448 -8.33 1.03 -8.76
N GLN A 449 -9.46 1.26 -9.45
CA GLN A 449 -9.78 2.55 -10.09
C GLN A 449 -8.70 3.00 -11.09
N HIS A 450 -8.13 2.05 -11.83
CA HIS A 450 -7.13 2.32 -12.89
C HIS A 450 -7.81 2.34 -14.27
N SER A 451 -7.18 2.98 -15.26
CA SER A 451 -7.52 2.74 -16.67
C SER A 451 -7.02 1.35 -17.11
N LEU A 452 -7.84 0.60 -17.86
CA LEU A 452 -7.56 -0.75 -18.38
C LEU A 452 -6.15 -0.91 -19.01
N ALA A 453 -5.68 0.11 -19.72
CA ALA A 453 -4.39 0.12 -20.42
C ALA A 453 -3.16 0.03 -19.50
N VAL A 454 -3.21 0.66 -18.32
CA VAL A 454 -2.11 0.65 -17.34
C VAL A 454 -2.02 -0.70 -16.64
N ALA A 455 -3.18 -1.33 -16.39
CA ALA A 455 -3.27 -2.61 -15.73
C ALA A 455 -2.73 -3.75 -16.63
N LEU A 456 -3.15 -3.81 -17.90
CA LEU A 456 -2.69 -4.83 -18.85
C LEU A 456 -1.15 -4.86 -19.03
N LYS A 457 -0.49 -3.69 -18.94
CA LYS A 457 0.97 -3.57 -19.02
C LYS A 457 1.71 -4.09 -17.77
N SER A 458 1.06 -4.05 -16.61
CA SER A 458 1.61 -4.63 -15.37
C SER A 458 1.40 -6.14 -15.27
N TYR A 459 0.35 -6.70 -15.91
CA TYR A 459 0.07 -8.14 -15.89
C TYR A 459 0.82 -8.96 -16.94
N SER A 460 1.23 -8.35 -18.05
CA SER A 460 2.00 -8.99 -19.13
C SER A 460 3.49 -9.17 -18.80
N SER A 461 3.94 -8.68 -17.65
CA SER A 461 5.31 -8.84 -17.13
C SER A 461 5.28 -9.67 -15.84
N GLY A 462 4.91 -10.95 -15.97
CA GLY A 462 4.91 -11.90 -14.86
C GLY A 462 6.32 -12.04 -14.27
N THR A 463 6.46 -11.85 -12.96
CA THR A 463 7.73 -12.06 -12.26
C THR A 463 7.82 -13.47 -11.68
N ASP A 464 8.77 -14.23 -12.21
CA ASP A 464 9.16 -15.62 -11.95
C ASP A 464 9.72 -15.92 -10.54
N THR A 465 9.78 -14.94 -9.65
CA THR A 465 10.60 -15.00 -8.44
C THR A 465 9.88 -15.50 -7.19
N GLU A 466 8.54 -15.42 -7.12
CA GLU A 466 7.77 -15.94 -5.97
C GLU A 466 7.55 -17.46 -6.03
N HIS A 467 7.73 -18.10 -7.19
CA HIS A 467 7.54 -19.54 -7.37
C HIS A 467 8.68 -20.43 -6.85
N LYS A 468 9.79 -19.88 -6.36
CA LYS A 468 11.01 -20.67 -6.08
C LYS A 468 11.35 -20.88 -4.60
N SER A 469 10.95 -19.98 -3.69
CA SER A 469 11.38 -20.09 -2.29
C SER A 469 10.37 -20.76 -1.35
N GLU A 470 9.06 -20.48 -1.50
CA GLU A 470 8.01 -21.21 -0.75
C GLU A 470 7.82 -22.64 -1.26
N MET A 471 8.32 -22.90 -2.46
CA MET A 471 8.12 -24.16 -3.12
C MET A 471 9.23 -25.17 -2.85
N GLY A 472 10.33 -24.86 -2.16
CA GLY A 472 11.36 -25.88 -1.87
C GLY A 472 10.83 -27.06 -1.05
N VAL A 473 10.16 -26.75 0.08
CA VAL A 473 9.55 -27.75 0.98
C VAL A 473 8.29 -28.37 0.37
N LEU A 474 7.56 -27.61 -0.45
CA LEU A 474 6.39 -28.13 -1.17
C LEU A 474 6.83 -29.03 -2.35
N TYR A 475 7.88 -28.68 -3.10
CA TYR A 475 8.39 -29.42 -4.26
C TYR A 475 8.93 -30.78 -3.84
N ASP A 476 9.60 -30.89 -2.69
CA ASP A 476 10.01 -32.18 -2.13
C ASP A 476 8.81 -33.09 -1.81
N ALA A 477 7.67 -32.51 -1.40
CA ALA A 477 6.41 -33.25 -1.21
C ALA A 477 5.64 -33.50 -2.52
N ILE A 478 5.81 -32.65 -3.56
CA ILE A 478 5.17 -32.76 -4.89
C ILE A 478 5.86 -33.80 -5.77
N ASP A 479 7.19 -33.86 -5.75
CA ASP A 479 7.96 -34.85 -6.51
C ASP A 479 7.68 -36.28 -6.01
N GLN A 480 7.24 -36.39 -4.74
CA GLN A 480 6.71 -37.62 -4.20
C GLN A 480 5.27 -37.93 -4.65
N ILE A 481 4.46 -36.96 -5.12
CA ILE A 481 3.04 -37.16 -5.47
C ILE A 481 2.84 -37.38 -6.98
N ILE A 482 3.60 -36.67 -7.83
CA ILE A 482 3.49 -36.79 -9.28
C ILE A 482 4.70 -37.55 -9.84
N THR A 483 4.48 -38.77 -10.28
CA THR A 483 5.53 -39.70 -10.73
C THR A 483 5.73 -39.62 -12.26
N ARG A 484 6.94 -39.97 -12.73
CA ARG A 484 7.26 -40.20 -14.17
C ARG A 484 6.29 -41.22 -14.81
N PRO A 485 6.15 -41.28 -16.15
CA PRO A 485 5.22 -42.19 -16.82
C PRO A 485 5.40 -43.63 -16.32
N ARG A 486 4.29 -44.36 -16.27
CA ARG A 486 4.07 -45.68 -15.62
C ARG A 486 5.02 -46.78 -16.12
N TYR A 487 6.31 -46.64 -15.85
CA TYR A 487 7.37 -47.58 -16.15
C TYR A 487 8.10 -47.86 -14.83
N SER A 488 7.57 -48.81 -14.04
CA SER A 488 8.20 -49.58 -12.93
C SER A 488 7.55 -49.58 -11.53
N GLU A 489 6.44 -48.88 -11.26
CA GLU A 489 5.70 -49.06 -9.98
C GLU A 489 4.43 -49.91 -10.17
N THR A 490 4.53 -51.22 -9.90
CA THR A 490 3.38 -52.12 -9.73
C THR A 490 3.12 -52.32 -8.24
N GLY A 491 1.90 -52.02 -7.77
CA GLY A 491 1.51 -52.38 -6.39
C GLY A 491 0.53 -51.45 -5.66
N GLY A 492 -0.02 -50.40 -6.28
CA GLY A 492 -1.00 -49.52 -5.64
C GLY A 492 -2.44 -49.78 -6.07
N LYS A 493 -3.41 -49.41 -5.22
CA LYS A 493 -4.85 -49.51 -5.51
C LYS A 493 -5.32 -48.28 -6.31
N GLU A 494 -5.94 -48.49 -7.46
CA GLU A 494 -6.52 -47.38 -8.25
C GLU A 494 -7.67 -46.68 -7.52
N ASN A 495 -7.79 -45.37 -7.72
CA ASN A 495 -8.91 -44.54 -7.27
C ASN A 495 -9.27 -43.48 -8.32
N GLY A 496 -10.27 -42.64 -8.01
CA GLY A 496 -10.81 -41.63 -8.92
C GLY A 496 -9.87 -40.46 -9.26
N ILE A 497 -8.66 -40.39 -8.69
CA ILE A 497 -7.70 -39.30 -8.94
C ILE A 497 -6.28 -39.81 -9.20
N GLY A 498 -6.07 -41.14 -9.24
CA GLY A 498 -4.77 -41.77 -9.46
C GLY A 498 -4.64 -43.12 -8.73
N ILE A 499 -3.53 -43.32 -8.01
CA ILE A 499 -3.20 -44.57 -7.30
C ILE A 499 -2.90 -44.30 -5.81
N CYS A 500 -3.25 -45.25 -4.95
CA CYS A 500 -2.91 -45.26 -3.52
C CYS A 500 -1.82 -46.30 -3.21
N LYS A 501 -0.71 -45.86 -2.57
CA LYS A 501 0.39 -46.76 -2.15
C LYS A 501 0.08 -47.61 -0.91
N SER A 502 -0.79 -47.15 -0.01
CA SER A 502 -1.14 -47.88 1.22
C SER A 502 -2.60 -47.60 1.62
N PHE A 503 -3.51 -48.43 1.11
CA PHE A 503 -4.95 -48.27 1.35
C PHE A 503 -5.29 -48.54 2.84
N LYS A 504 -6.23 -47.76 3.40
CA LYS A 504 -6.61 -47.73 4.84
C LYS A 504 -5.56 -47.17 5.80
N GLN A 505 -4.52 -46.51 5.31
CA GLN A 505 -3.52 -45.82 6.14
C GLN A 505 -3.39 -44.35 5.73
N PRO A 506 -4.44 -43.52 5.92
CA PRO A 506 -4.39 -42.12 5.54
C PRO A 506 -3.39 -41.36 6.42
N GLU A 507 -2.56 -40.52 5.80
CA GLU A 507 -1.58 -39.72 6.51
C GLU A 507 -1.50 -38.32 5.89
N LYS A 508 -1.52 -37.30 6.75
CA LYS A 508 -1.59 -35.89 6.36
C LYS A 508 -0.27 -35.42 5.73
N ILE A 509 -0.38 -34.68 4.63
CA ILE A 509 0.78 -34.04 3.96
C ILE A 509 1.31 -32.85 4.80
N ILE A 510 0.41 -32.17 5.52
CA ILE A 510 0.71 -31.00 6.36
C ILE A 510 -0.01 -31.14 7.71
N ASP A 511 0.46 -30.44 8.74
CA ASP A 511 -0.05 -30.64 10.10
C ASP A 511 -1.53 -30.30 10.30
N ASN A 512 -2.04 -29.33 9.54
CA ASN A 512 -3.44 -28.92 9.53
C ASN A 512 -3.97 -28.86 8.08
N PRO A 513 -4.34 -30.01 7.47
CA PRO A 513 -4.85 -30.01 6.11
C PRO A 513 -6.27 -29.44 6.06
N PRO A 514 -6.64 -28.65 5.03
CA PRO A 514 -7.99 -28.10 4.88
C PRO A 514 -9.10 -29.16 4.84
N VAL A 515 -8.79 -30.34 4.32
CA VAL A 515 -9.67 -31.52 4.35
C VAL A 515 -8.91 -32.63 5.07
N THR A 516 -9.54 -33.25 6.06
CA THR A 516 -8.93 -34.37 6.79
C THR A 516 -8.77 -35.57 5.84
N PRO A 517 -7.55 -36.11 5.66
CA PRO A 517 -7.33 -37.25 4.79
C PRO A 517 -8.08 -38.49 5.28
N ASP A 518 -8.81 -39.13 4.38
CA ASP A 518 -9.53 -40.37 4.65
C ASP A 518 -9.52 -41.28 3.39
N CYS A 519 -9.82 -42.56 3.57
CA CYS A 519 -9.83 -43.56 2.48
C CYS A 519 -11.24 -43.83 1.89
N ASN A 520 -12.25 -43.09 2.33
CA ASN A 520 -13.65 -43.23 1.94
C ASN A 520 -14.08 -42.15 0.92
N SER A 521 -13.45 -40.98 0.96
CA SER A 521 -13.70 -39.83 0.10
C SER A 521 -12.58 -39.62 -0.91
N THR A 522 -12.93 -39.06 -2.08
CA THR A 522 -11.92 -38.74 -3.10
C THR A 522 -11.18 -37.45 -2.74
N GLU A 523 -11.90 -36.57 -2.06
CA GLU A 523 -11.46 -35.29 -1.49
C GLU A 523 -10.37 -35.50 -0.43
N GLY A 524 -10.55 -36.47 0.48
CA GLY A 524 -9.55 -36.84 1.48
C GLY A 524 -8.26 -37.40 0.87
N CYS A 525 -8.34 -38.09 -0.27
CA CYS A 525 -7.15 -38.58 -0.96
C CYS A 525 -6.25 -37.46 -1.51
N LEU A 526 -6.80 -36.29 -1.89
CA LEU A 526 -6.03 -35.16 -2.43
C LEU A 526 -5.03 -34.55 -1.44
N PHE A 527 -5.27 -34.76 -0.14
CA PHE A 527 -4.49 -34.24 0.98
C PHE A 527 -3.70 -35.34 1.72
N CYS A 528 -3.65 -36.56 1.17
CA CYS A 528 -2.98 -37.72 1.73
C CYS A 528 -1.58 -37.94 1.12
N ASN A 529 -0.56 -38.20 1.94
CA ASN A 529 0.81 -38.45 1.45
C ASN A 529 0.98 -39.81 0.74
N LYS A 530 -0.04 -40.69 0.78
CA LYS A 530 -0.06 -42.00 0.10
C LYS A 530 -0.63 -41.94 -1.31
N HIS A 531 -1.19 -40.80 -1.72
CA HIS A 531 -1.74 -40.60 -3.05
C HIS A 531 -0.63 -40.34 -4.08
N ARG A 532 -0.74 -40.94 -5.25
CA ARG A 532 0.13 -40.75 -6.40
C ARG A 532 -0.69 -40.51 -7.65
N ALA A 533 -0.22 -39.62 -8.52
CA ALA A 533 -0.76 -39.40 -9.85
C ALA A 533 0.37 -39.51 -10.88
N PHE A 534 0.11 -40.19 -11.98
CA PHE A 534 1.07 -40.32 -13.08
C PHE A 534 0.83 -39.25 -14.13
N SER A 535 1.87 -38.84 -14.85
CA SER A 535 1.75 -37.94 -16.00
C SER A 535 1.28 -38.68 -17.27
N ASP A 536 0.36 -39.64 -17.13
CA ASP A 536 -0.25 -40.37 -18.23
C ASP A 536 -1.67 -39.83 -18.53
N GLU A 537 -2.20 -40.18 -19.69
CA GLU A 537 -3.53 -39.69 -20.11
C GLU A 537 -4.63 -40.10 -19.12
N VAL A 538 -4.51 -41.27 -18.49
CA VAL A 538 -5.49 -41.82 -17.56
C VAL A 538 -5.61 -40.95 -16.31
N ASP A 539 -4.51 -40.68 -15.62
CA ASP A 539 -4.54 -39.92 -14.37
C ASP A 539 -4.76 -38.42 -14.64
N ILE A 540 -4.26 -37.89 -15.75
CA ILE A 540 -4.58 -36.53 -16.21
C ILE A 540 -6.10 -36.38 -16.42
N ARG A 541 -6.75 -37.34 -17.11
CA ARG A 541 -8.20 -37.32 -17.35
C ARG A 541 -8.98 -37.45 -16.04
N LYS A 542 -8.57 -38.33 -15.12
CA LYS A 542 -9.17 -38.47 -13.78
C LYS A 542 -9.17 -37.16 -13.00
N ILE A 543 -8.02 -36.47 -12.95
CA ILE A 543 -7.87 -35.21 -12.20
C ILE A 543 -8.67 -34.07 -12.84
N LEU A 544 -8.65 -33.94 -14.17
CA LEU A 544 -9.43 -32.94 -14.90
C LEU A 544 -10.94 -33.20 -14.76
N SER A 545 -11.37 -34.46 -14.83
CA SER A 545 -12.77 -34.87 -14.63
C SER A 545 -13.25 -34.59 -13.21
N CYS A 546 -12.40 -34.86 -12.20
CA CYS A 546 -12.65 -34.47 -10.81
C CYS A 546 -12.91 -32.96 -10.69
N ARG A 547 -12.02 -32.13 -11.26
CA ARG A 547 -12.16 -30.67 -11.23
C ARG A 547 -13.47 -30.23 -11.89
N PHE A 548 -13.80 -30.80 -13.03
CA PHE A 548 -15.04 -30.52 -13.75
C PHE A 548 -16.27 -30.82 -12.88
N CYS A 549 -16.36 -32.04 -12.33
CA CYS A 549 -17.49 -32.44 -11.49
C CYS A 549 -17.60 -31.63 -10.19
N VAL A 550 -16.47 -31.36 -9.52
CA VAL A 550 -16.44 -30.54 -8.30
C VAL A 550 -16.93 -29.12 -8.60
N ARG A 551 -16.49 -28.50 -9.71
CA ARG A 551 -16.98 -27.18 -10.13
C ARG A 551 -18.48 -27.20 -10.41
N LEU A 552 -18.97 -28.20 -11.14
CA LEU A 552 -20.38 -28.34 -11.47
C LEU A 552 -21.27 -28.42 -10.21
N VAL A 553 -20.92 -29.29 -9.26
CA VAL A 553 -21.66 -29.47 -8.00
C VAL A 553 -21.57 -28.23 -7.12
N SER A 554 -20.38 -27.63 -7.04
CA SER A 554 -20.14 -26.46 -6.18
C SER A 554 -20.96 -25.23 -6.60
N ASN A 555 -21.35 -25.12 -7.88
CA ASN A 555 -22.22 -24.04 -8.39
C ASN A 555 -23.65 -24.08 -7.83
N ARG A 556 -24.07 -25.19 -7.19
CA ARG A 556 -25.42 -25.36 -6.61
C ARG A 556 -25.49 -25.06 -5.12
N VAL A 557 -24.37 -24.76 -4.48
CA VAL A 557 -24.30 -24.49 -3.04
C VAL A 557 -25.01 -23.16 -2.71
N ARG A 558 -25.93 -23.20 -1.74
CA ARG A 558 -26.74 -22.03 -1.34
C ARG A 558 -26.00 -21.02 -0.45
N SER A 559 -24.90 -21.42 0.19
CA SER A 559 -24.13 -20.57 1.13
C SER A 559 -22.63 -20.56 0.84
N MET A 560 -22.02 -19.37 0.83
CA MET A 560 -20.60 -19.20 0.54
C MET A 560 -19.70 -19.76 1.65
N GLU A 561 -20.15 -19.75 2.91
CA GLU A 561 -19.43 -20.37 4.04
C GLU A 561 -19.24 -21.86 3.79
N HIS A 562 -20.31 -22.57 3.37
CA HIS A 562 -20.20 -23.97 3.00
C HIS A 562 -19.31 -24.20 1.78
N TYR A 563 -19.29 -23.28 0.81
CA TYR A 563 -18.41 -23.36 -0.35
C TYR A 563 -16.92 -23.20 0.02
N GLU A 564 -16.59 -22.18 0.81
CA GLU A 564 -15.22 -21.88 1.23
C GLU A 564 -14.66 -22.95 2.17
N GLU A 565 -15.49 -23.51 3.05
CA GLU A 565 -15.08 -24.61 3.95
C GLU A 565 -14.91 -25.93 3.20
N THR A 566 -15.78 -26.21 2.21
CA THR A 566 -15.87 -27.55 1.61
C THR A 566 -15.17 -27.65 0.26
N TYR A 567 -15.44 -26.73 -0.68
CA TYR A 567 -15.07 -26.88 -2.09
C TYR A 567 -13.85 -26.07 -2.50
N SER A 568 -13.65 -24.87 -1.93
CA SER A 568 -12.50 -24.03 -2.31
C SER A 568 -11.14 -24.70 -2.07
N PRO A 569 -10.90 -25.42 -0.96
CA PRO A 569 -9.60 -26.06 -0.73
C PRO A 569 -9.33 -27.18 -1.74
N ILE A 570 -10.37 -27.93 -2.11
CA ILE A 570 -10.31 -29.04 -3.07
C ILE A 570 -9.95 -28.50 -4.47
N ILE A 571 -10.65 -27.46 -4.94
CA ILE A 571 -10.40 -26.88 -6.27
C ILE A 571 -8.97 -26.31 -6.35
N ARG A 572 -8.50 -25.59 -5.32
CA ARG A 572 -7.12 -25.08 -5.28
C ARG A 572 -6.09 -26.21 -5.36
N ARG A 573 -6.36 -27.34 -4.70
CA ARG A 573 -5.48 -28.51 -4.74
C ARG A 573 -5.47 -29.17 -6.12
N LEU A 574 -6.61 -29.30 -6.77
CA LEU A 574 -6.70 -29.84 -8.13
C LEU A 574 -6.01 -28.94 -9.16
N ASP A 575 -6.24 -27.63 -9.12
CA ASP A 575 -5.58 -26.67 -10.01
C ASP A 575 -4.07 -26.69 -9.84
N PHE A 576 -3.61 -26.85 -8.59
CA PHE A 576 -2.21 -27.04 -8.29
C PHE A 576 -1.64 -28.31 -8.96
N LEU A 577 -2.29 -29.48 -8.81
CA LEU A 577 -1.84 -30.73 -9.43
C LEU A 577 -1.83 -30.65 -10.96
N ILE A 578 -2.83 -30.01 -11.56
CA ILE A 578 -2.93 -29.84 -13.02
C ILE A 578 -1.78 -28.97 -13.55
N GLU A 579 -1.39 -27.91 -12.83
CA GLU A 579 -0.25 -27.09 -13.24
C GLU A 579 1.05 -27.88 -13.20
N GLU A 580 1.25 -28.73 -12.19
CA GLU A 580 2.42 -29.60 -12.10
C GLU A 580 2.45 -30.70 -13.17
N LEU A 581 1.29 -31.21 -13.60
CA LEU A 581 1.17 -32.11 -14.74
C LEU A 581 1.45 -31.38 -16.05
N ARG A 582 0.96 -30.14 -16.19
CA ARG A 582 1.18 -29.29 -17.37
C ARG A 582 2.65 -28.94 -17.58
N LYS A 583 3.42 -28.75 -16.51
CA LYS A 583 4.88 -28.56 -16.59
C LYS A 583 5.60 -29.77 -17.21
N ARG A 584 5.06 -30.98 -17.06
CA ARG A 584 5.66 -32.24 -17.56
C ARG A 584 5.15 -32.60 -18.95
N GLU A 585 3.82 -32.56 -19.15
CA GLU A 585 3.13 -33.01 -20.36
C GLU A 585 2.16 -31.94 -20.90
N PRO A 586 2.67 -30.77 -21.34
CA PRO A 586 1.83 -29.61 -21.65
C PRO A 586 0.82 -29.87 -22.77
N ALA A 587 1.23 -30.59 -23.82
CA ALA A 587 0.38 -30.90 -24.96
C ALA A 587 -0.75 -31.88 -24.60
N LEU A 588 -0.44 -32.91 -23.80
CA LEU A 588 -1.41 -33.91 -23.37
C LEU A 588 -2.43 -33.29 -22.41
N VAL A 589 -1.99 -32.48 -21.44
CA VAL A 589 -2.90 -31.78 -20.52
C VAL A 589 -3.81 -30.82 -21.29
N ALA A 590 -3.30 -30.08 -22.27
CA ALA A 590 -4.13 -29.18 -23.07
C ALA A 590 -5.21 -29.95 -23.86
N LYS A 591 -4.83 -31.05 -24.53
CA LYS A 591 -5.75 -31.92 -25.26
C LYS A 591 -6.85 -32.49 -24.35
N VAL A 592 -6.47 -33.15 -23.26
CA VAL A 592 -7.42 -33.81 -22.34
C VAL A 592 -8.30 -32.77 -21.63
N GLN A 593 -7.78 -31.58 -21.34
CA GLN A 593 -8.57 -30.51 -20.76
C GLN A 593 -9.65 -30.02 -21.73
N GLU A 594 -9.33 -29.87 -23.02
CA GLU A 594 -10.31 -29.52 -24.05
C GLU A 594 -11.41 -30.60 -24.15
N GLU A 595 -11.02 -31.87 -24.18
CA GLU A 595 -11.96 -33.01 -24.23
C GLU A 595 -12.88 -33.05 -22.99
N VAL A 596 -12.33 -32.89 -21.78
CA VAL A 596 -13.14 -32.90 -20.55
C VAL A 596 -14.05 -31.68 -20.44
N GLU A 597 -13.53 -30.48 -20.69
CA GLU A 597 -14.27 -29.23 -20.42
C GLU A 597 -15.20 -28.81 -21.57
N THR A 598 -14.90 -29.23 -22.81
CA THR A 598 -15.65 -28.80 -24.01
C THR A 598 -16.48 -29.93 -24.60
N THR A 599 -15.91 -31.12 -24.77
CA THR A 599 -16.64 -32.27 -25.36
C THR A 599 -17.32 -33.15 -24.31
N GLY A 600 -16.99 -32.98 -23.03
CA GLY A 600 -17.60 -33.71 -21.92
C GLY A 600 -17.06 -35.13 -21.73
N GLU A 601 -15.89 -35.44 -22.27
CA GLU A 601 -15.27 -36.77 -22.24
C GLU A 601 -14.58 -37.04 -20.89
N LEU A 602 -15.41 -37.28 -19.88
CA LEU A 602 -14.97 -37.60 -18.51
C LEU A 602 -14.36 -38.99 -18.39
N ASP A 603 -13.48 -39.17 -17.41
CA ASP A 603 -13.04 -40.49 -16.95
C ASP A 603 -14.26 -41.34 -16.51
N PRO A 604 -14.28 -42.66 -16.79
CA PRO A 604 -15.43 -43.52 -16.47
C PRO A 604 -15.89 -43.46 -15.00
N PHE A 605 -14.98 -43.32 -14.04
CA PHE A 605 -15.35 -43.17 -12.64
C PHE A 605 -16.16 -41.88 -12.42
N TRP A 606 -15.71 -40.77 -13.00
CA TRP A 606 -16.35 -39.47 -12.85
C TRP A 606 -17.60 -39.31 -13.69
N SER A 607 -17.68 -39.95 -14.86
CA SER A 607 -18.90 -40.04 -15.66
C SER A 607 -20.01 -40.72 -14.86
N ASN A 608 -19.73 -41.90 -14.29
CA ASN A 608 -20.71 -42.65 -13.47
C ASN A 608 -21.07 -41.86 -12.19
N LYS A 609 -20.09 -41.20 -11.57
CA LYS A 609 -20.33 -40.38 -10.38
C LYS A 609 -21.23 -39.18 -10.70
N LEU A 610 -21.01 -38.53 -11.86
CA LEU A 610 -21.80 -37.41 -12.31
C LEU A 610 -23.24 -37.83 -12.63
N GLU A 611 -23.43 -38.95 -13.33
CA GLU A 611 -24.76 -39.51 -13.62
C GLU A 611 -25.54 -39.80 -12.32
N MET A 612 -24.92 -40.46 -11.35
CA MET A 612 -25.52 -40.68 -10.03
C MET A 612 -25.90 -39.36 -9.33
N LEU A 613 -25.06 -38.32 -9.43
CA LEU A 613 -25.37 -37.01 -8.85
C LEU A 613 -26.53 -36.31 -9.58
N ILE A 614 -26.65 -36.49 -10.90
CA ILE A 614 -27.78 -35.98 -11.70
C ILE A 614 -29.08 -36.68 -11.28
N GLU A 615 -29.06 -38.01 -11.16
CA GLU A 615 -30.22 -38.81 -10.70
C GLU A 615 -30.71 -38.40 -9.31
N LEU A 616 -29.77 -38.04 -8.42
CA LEU A 616 -30.08 -37.55 -7.07
C LEU A 616 -30.47 -36.05 -7.03
N GLY A 617 -30.49 -35.36 -8.17
CA GLY A 617 -30.76 -33.91 -8.26
C GLY A 617 -29.66 -33.01 -7.69
N LEU A 618 -28.47 -33.57 -7.45
CA LEU A 618 -27.32 -32.90 -6.85
C LEU A 618 -26.34 -32.30 -7.88
N ALA A 619 -26.43 -32.71 -9.16
CA ALA A 619 -25.62 -32.19 -10.27
C ALA A 619 -26.45 -31.73 -11.47
#